data_AF-A0A395ITE5-F1
#
_entry.id   AF-A0A395ITE5-F1
#
_cell.length_a   1.000
_cell.length_b   1.000
_cell.length_c   1.000
_cell.angle_alpha   90.00
_cell.angle_beta   90.00
_cell.angle_gamma   90.00
#
_symmetry.space_group_name_H-M   'P 1'
#
loop_
_entity.id
_entity.type
_entity.pdbx_description
1 polymer ?
#
loop_
_entity_poly.entity_id
_entity_poly.type
_entity_poly.pdbx_seq_one_letter_code
_entity_poly.pdbx_strand_id
1 'polypeptide(L)'
;MYAAKKIRCPFGQESVVQAMKEVEAYALFSPHPNIIHSIDYCVSADRSDPGAKTVYILLPYYRRGNLQDIINANLVNHTKFPEKRLMVLFLGVCSALKAMHNYKVKGGPGGAKSQNNAKKVKADAGRADQEAEEEVESRRGRQRGRETDPDSEQQEPLMDGEVTMSQEGIAPGGARAYAHRDIKPGNIMIDDDGVQPILMDLGSLAPSPTPITSRSLALAVQDQAAEHSTMPYRAPELFDVKTGSTIDTKVDIWSLGCTLYACLVGKSPFEMRSDETGGSLSICVLGGDWRFPDEGAGGKKKTTNQPGQSEDSGISESIREVVRKCLKVEPSERPDVDELIEIVKGVIEELPEDGPS
;
A
#
# COMPACT_ATOMS: atom_id res chain seq x y z
N MET A 1 -15.87 -17.64 0.29
CA MET A 1 -16.26 -16.48 1.12
C MET A 1 -15.59 -15.26 0.50
N TYR A 2 -16.21 -14.09 0.53
CA TYR A 2 -15.70 -12.89 -0.14
C TYR A 2 -15.65 -11.71 0.83
N ALA A 3 -14.77 -10.76 0.55
CA ALA A 3 -14.70 -9.48 1.21
C ALA A 3 -15.25 -8.40 0.27
N ALA A 4 -15.93 -7.39 0.83
CA ALA A 4 -16.42 -6.24 0.07
C ALA A 4 -15.77 -4.97 0.60
N LYS A 5 -14.99 -4.27 -0.22
CA LYS A 5 -14.49 -2.92 0.09
C LYS A 5 -15.53 -1.91 -0.35
N LYS A 6 -15.91 -1.00 0.55
CA LYS A 6 -16.89 0.06 0.32
C LYS A 6 -16.16 1.41 0.25
N ILE A 7 -16.30 2.13 -0.86
CA ILE A 7 -15.75 3.48 -1.04
C ILE A 7 -16.92 4.45 -1.20
N ARG A 8 -17.10 5.35 -0.23
CA ARG A 8 -18.14 6.39 -0.30
C ARG A 8 -17.63 7.54 -1.16
N CYS A 9 -18.47 7.98 -2.09
CA CYS A 9 -18.20 9.02 -3.06
C CYS A 9 -19.18 10.18 -2.81
N PRO A 10 -18.85 11.11 -1.88
CA PRO A 10 -19.78 12.15 -1.45
C PRO A 10 -19.98 13.27 -2.48
N PHE A 11 -19.04 13.43 -3.42
CA PHE A 11 -19.05 14.52 -4.40
C PHE A 11 -19.47 14.01 -5.79
N GLY A 12 -20.45 13.10 -5.84
CA GLY A 12 -20.98 12.55 -7.08
C GLY A 12 -19.89 11.98 -8.01
N GLN A 13 -19.96 12.35 -9.29
CA GLN A 13 -19.22 11.68 -10.36
C GLN A 13 -17.69 11.80 -10.25
N GLU A 14 -17.15 12.90 -9.74
CA GLU A 14 -15.69 13.09 -9.63
C GLU A 14 -15.08 12.14 -8.61
N SER A 15 -15.72 12.03 -7.43
CA SER A 15 -15.30 11.08 -6.40
C SER A 15 -15.45 9.62 -6.85
N VAL A 16 -16.43 9.32 -7.71
CA VAL A 16 -16.53 7.99 -8.36
C VAL A 16 -15.35 7.75 -9.31
N VAL A 17 -14.92 8.73 -10.10
CA VAL A 17 -13.76 8.59 -10.99
C VAL A 17 -12.49 8.29 -10.17
N GLN A 18 -12.32 8.92 -9.01
CA GLN A 18 -11.20 8.62 -8.11
C GLN A 18 -11.30 7.20 -7.54
N ALA A 19 -12.48 6.78 -7.08
CA ALA A 19 -12.70 5.41 -6.61
C ALA A 19 -12.45 4.35 -7.69
N MET A 20 -12.77 4.66 -8.94
CA MET A 20 -12.53 3.76 -10.08
C MET A 20 -11.04 3.57 -10.39
N LYS A 21 -10.16 4.53 -10.06
CA LYS A 21 -8.70 4.31 -10.17
C LYS A 21 -8.26 3.14 -9.29
N GLU A 22 -8.83 3.00 -8.10
CA GLU A 22 -8.54 1.87 -7.22
C GLU A 22 -9.08 0.54 -7.79
N VAL A 23 -10.30 0.56 -8.34
CA VAL A 23 -10.87 -0.63 -9.03
C VAL A 23 -9.96 -1.09 -10.18
N GLU A 24 -9.46 -0.15 -10.98
CA GLU A 24 -8.52 -0.43 -12.06
C GLU A 24 -7.20 -0.99 -11.53
N ALA A 25 -6.68 -0.46 -10.42
CA ALA A 25 -5.46 -0.94 -9.79
C ALA A 25 -5.53 -2.44 -9.45
N TYR A 26 -6.66 -2.93 -8.94
CA TYR A 26 -6.89 -4.36 -8.67
C TYR A 26 -6.92 -5.26 -9.92
N ALA A 27 -7.07 -4.68 -11.11
CA ALA A 27 -7.04 -5.40 -12.38
C ALA A 27 -5.68 -5.33 -13.09
N LEU A 28 -4.81 -4.37 -12.76
CA LEU A 28 -3.56 -4.09 -13.48
C LEU A 28 -2.61 -5.29 -13.51
N PHE A 29 -2.41 -5.93 -12.35
CA PHE A 29 -1.40 -6.97 -12.19
C PHE A 29 -1.97 -8.39 -12.33
N SER A 30 -3.23 -8.53 -12.75
CA SER A 30 -3.87 -9.83 -12.87
C SER A 30 -3.33 -10.65 -14.07
N PRO A 31 -3.12 -11.99 -13.94
CA PRO A 31 -3.23 -12.80 -12.73
C PRO A 31 -1.84 -13.02 -12.09
N HIS A 32 -1.46 -12.20 -11.10
CA HIS A 32 -0.25 -12.44 -10.30
C HIS A 32 -0.62 -13.15 -8.99
N PRO A 33 0.05 -14.24 -8.59
CA PRO A 33 -0.35 -15.04 -7.43
C PRO A 33 -0.21 -14.28 -6.09
N ASN A 34 0.76 -13.38 -5.98
CA ASN A 34 1.01 -12.64 -4.74
C ASN A 34 0.36 -11.24 -4.68
N ILE A 35 -0.55 -10.91 -5.60
CA ILE A 35 -1.24 -9.61 -5.62
C ILE A 35 -2.74 -9.85 -5.62
N ILE A 36 -3.46 -9.18 -4.73
CA ILE A 36 -4.92 -9.28 -4.68
C ILE A 36 -5.53 -8.74 -5.99
N HIS A 37 -6.53 -9.46 -6.50
CA HIS A 37 -7.30 -9.04 -7.66
C HIS A 37 -8.78 -8.93 -7.32
N SER A 38 -9.47 -7.98 -7.95
CA SER A 38 -10.92 -7.85 -7.83
C SER A 38 -11.61 -8.98 -8.59
N ILE A 39 -12.73 -9.44 -8.04
CA ILE A 39 -13.64 -10.40 -8.68
C ILE A 39 -14.66 -9.64 -9.49
N ASP A 40 -15.24 -8.60 -8.89
CA ASP A 40 -16.21 -7.72 -9.52
C ASP A 40 -16.25 -6.36 -8.78
N TYR A 41 -16.97 -5.41 -9.35
CA TYR A 41 -17.30 -4.15 -8.68
C TYR A 41 -18.70 -3.68 -9.09
N CYS A 42 -19.35 -2.88 -8.25
CA CYS A 42 -20.58 -2.19 -8.61
C CYS A 42 -20.63 -0.77 -8.03
N VAL A 43 -21.42 0.09 -8.66
CA VAL A 43 -21.70 1.45 -8.18
C VAL A 43 -23.16 1.52 -7.80
N SER A 44 -23.44 2.02 -6.61
CA SER A 44 -24.79 2.19 -6.06
C SER A 44 -24.98 3.62 -5.60
N ALA A 45 -26.17 4.18 -5.81
CA ALA A 45 -26.55 5.43 -5.16
C ALA A 45 -26.72 5.23 -3.65
N ASP A 46 -26.44 6.26 -2.85
CA ASP A 46 -26.74 6.26 -1.43
C ASP A 46 -28.24 6.57 -1.22
N ARG A 47 -28.91 5.74 -0.41
CA ARG A 47 -30.34 5.93 -0.11
C ARG A 47 -30.64 7.19 0.71
N SER A 48 -29.64 7.71 1.42
CA SER A 48 -29.78 8.86 2.30
C SER A 48 -29.44 10.19 1.63
N ASP A 49 -28.62 10.15 0.58
CA ASP A 49 -28.15 11.32 -0.15
C ASP A 49 -28.05 10.98 -1.65
N PRO A 50 -29.01 11.44 -2.47
CA PRO A 50 -29.02 11.17 -3.92
C PRO A 50 -27.78 11.70 -4.66
N GLY A 51 -27.08 12.68 -4.10
CA GLY A 51 -25.83 13.19 -4.68
C GLY A 51 -24.61 12.32 -4.35
N ALA A 52 -24.71 11.47 -3.33
CA ALA A 52 -23.65 10.56 -2.92
C ALA A 52 -23.78 9.19 -3.60
N LYS A 53 -22.65 8.69 -4.08
CA LYS A 53 -22.53 7.34 -4.65
C LYS A 53 -21.64 6.48 -3.76
N THR A 54 -21.74 5.17 -3.92
CA THR A 54 -20.86 4.20 -3.26
C THR A 54 -20.36 3.20 -4.28
N VAL A 55 -19.05 3.00 -4.31
CA VAL A 55 -18.41 1.93 -5.08
C VAL A 55 -18.15 0.74 -4.15
N TYR A 56 -18.62 -0.43 -4.56
CA TYR A 56 -18.32 -1.70 -3.89
C TYR A 56 -17.35 -2.51 -4.74
N ILE A 57 -16.29 -3.02 -4.13
CA ILE A 57 -15.29 -3.88 -4.77
C ILE A 57 -15.34 -5.24 -4.10
N LEU A 58 -15.63 -6.28 -4.88
CA LEU A 58 -15.66 -7.65 -4.41
C LEU A 58 -14.27 -8.26 -4.52
N LEU A 59 -13.71 -8.68 -3.39
CA LEU A 59 -12.36 -9.21 -3.24
C LEU A 59 -12.40 -10.64 -2.67
N PRO A 60 -11.38 -11.47 -2.96
CA PRO A 60 -11.18 -12.73 -2.25
C PRO A 60 -11.05 -12.48 -0.74
N TYR A 61 -11.59 -13.40 0.06
CA TYR A 61 -11.41 -13.38 1.52
C TYR A 61 -10.38 -14.42 1.94
N TYR A 62 -9.38 -13.99 2.71
CA TYR A 62 -8.32 -14.83 3.23
C TYR A 62 -8.52 -15.06 4.74
N ARG A 63 -8.79 -16.31 5.14
CA ARG A 63 -9.27 -16.62 6.50
C ARG A 63 -8.18 -16.54 7.55
N ARG A 64 -6.92 -16.65 7.12
CA ARG A 64 -5.74 -16.62 8.00
C ARG A 64 -5.34 -15.20 8.44
N GLY A 65 -6.03 -14.17 7.93
CA GLY A 65 -5.73 -12.78 8.27
C GLY A 65 -4.46 -12.28 7.58
N ASN A 66 -3.82 -11.28 8.20
CA ASN A 66 -2.63 -10.62 7.69
C ASN A 66 -1.40 -10.84 8.59
N LEU A 67 -0.23 -10.36 8.17
CA LEU A 67 1.00 -10.45 8.96
C LEU A 67 0.92 -9.68 10.28
N GLN A 68 0.13 -8.61 10.39
CA GLN A 68 -0.07 -7.89 11.65
C GLN A 68 -0.79 -8.78 12.68
N ASP A 69 -1.78 -9.57 12.25
CA ASP A 69 -2.48 -10.51 13.13
C ASP A 69 -1.50 -11.55 13.70
N ILE A 70 -0.55 -12.02 12.88
CA ILE A 70 0.49 -12.97 13.32
C ILE A 70 1.48 -12.30 14.28
N ILE A 71 1.90 -11.06 14.01
CA ILE A 71 2.73 -10.27 14.93
C ILE A 71 2.04 -10.14 16.30
N ASN A 72 0.77 -9.75 16.30
CA ASN A 72 0.00 -9.57 17.53
C ASN A 72 -0.15 -10.90 18.29
N ALA A 73 -0.42 -12.01 17.59
CA ALA A 73 -0.51 -13.34 18.19
C ALA A 73 0.83 -13.78 18.80
N ASN A 74 1.95 -13.53 18.13
CA ASN A 74 3.29 -13.83 18.64
C ASN A 74 3.62 -13.04 19.91
N LEU A 75 3.27 -11.75 19.92
CA LEU A 75 3.46 -10.89 21.11
C LEU A 75 2.65 -11.38 22.32
N VAL A 76 1.40 -11.78 22.11
CA VAL A 76 0.53 -12.29 23.19
C VAL A 76 1.00 -13.66 23.69
N ASN A 77 1.45 -14.54 22.79
CA ASN A 77 1.87 -15.90 23.13
C ASN A 77 3.35 -16.01 23.53
N HIS A 78 4.10 -14.91 23.48
CA HIS A 78 5.56 -14.89 23.65
C HIS A 78 6.30 -15.85 22.71
N THR A 79 5.78 -16.02 21.49
CA THR A 79 6.38 -16.84 20.43
C THR A 79 7.09 -15.97 19.40
N LYS A 80 7.98 -16.58 18.61
CA LYS A 80 8.69 -15.90 17.51
C LYS A 80 8.20 -16.45 16.17
N PHE A 81 8.30 -15.62 15.14
CA PHE A 81 8.01 -16.07 13.78
C PHE A 81 9.12 -17.03 13.32
N PRO A 82 8.80 -18.23 12.80
CA PRO A 82 9.80 -19.11 12.20
C PRO A 82 10.52 -18.39 11.05
N GLU A 83 11.84 -18.30 11.15
CA GLU A 83 12.65 -17.42 10.29
C GLU A 83 12.59 -17.82 8.83
N LYS A 84 12.71 -19.12 8.53
CA LYS A 84 12.69 -19.59 7.15
C LYS A 84 11.34 -19.33 6.50
N ARG A 85 10.24 -19.64 7.20
CA ARG A 85 8.89 -19.32 6.76
C ARG A 85 8.67 -17.81 6.57
N LEU A 86 9.17 -16.97 7.48
CA LEU A 86 9.08 -15.52 7.32
C LEU A 86 9.79 -15.06 6.05
N MET A 87 10.99 -15.58 5.76
CA MET A 87 11.73 -15.23 4.55
C MET A 87 11.04 -15.74 3.27
N VAL A 88 10.34 -16.88 3.30
CA VAL A 88 9.51 -17.34 2.17
C VAL A 88 8.34 -16.38 1.90
N LEU A 89 7.65 -15.93 2.95
CA LEU A 89 6.59 -14.91 2.83
C LEU A 89 7.19 -13.59 2.31
N PHE A 90 8.35 -13.19 2.81
CA PHE A 90 9.05 -12.01 2.35
C PHE A 90 9.42 -12.09 0.86
N LEU A 91 9.88 -13.25 0.39
CA LEU A 91 10.17 -13.51 -1.02
C LEU A 91 8.92 -13.39 -1.90
N GLY A 92 7.76 -13.89 -1.44
CA GLY A 92 6.51 -13.76 -2.18
C GLY A 92 6.03 -12.31 -2.29
N VAL A 93 6.25 -11.48 -1.26
CA VAL A 93 6.00 -10.03 -1.33
C VAL A 93 6.98 -9.36 -2.30
N CYS A 94 8.25 -9.76 -2.31
CA CYS A 94 9.21 -9.28 -3.32
C CYS A 94 8.79 -9.64 -4.74
N SER A 95 8.22 -10.83 -4.96
CA SER A 95 7.65 -11.25 -6.25
C SER A 95 6.50 -10.34 -6.69
N ALA A 96 5.59 -10.00 -5.76
CA ALA A 96 4.54 -9.01 -6.01
C ALA A 96 5.11 -7.64 -6.39
N LEU A 97 6.07 -7.12 -5.62
CA LEU A 97 6.71 -5.84 -5.92
C LEU A 97 7.42 -5.86 -7.26
N LYS A 98 8.11 -6.95 -7.62
CA LYS A 98 8.75 -7.11 -8.94
C LYS A 98 7.73 -6.98 -10.07
N ALA A 99 6.54 -7.56 -9.94
CA ALA A 99 5.48 -7.42 -10.93
C ALA A 99 4.98 -5.97 -11.08
N MET A 100 4.98 -5.19 -9.99
CA MET A 100 4.60 -3.77 -9.99
C MET A 100 5.73 -2.87 -10.53
N HIS A 101 6.95 -3.06 -10.04
CA HIS A 101 8.14 -2.27 -10.35
C HIS A 101 8.59 -2.48 -11.79
N ASN A 102 8.39 -3.68 -12.34
CA ASN A 102 8.75 -4.01 -13.73
C ASN A 102 7.53 -4.06 -14.66
N TYR A 103 6.41 -3.45 -14.26
CA TYR A 103 5.18 -3.50 -15.05
C TYR A 103 5.40 -2.90 -16.46
N LYS A 104 4.86 -3.59 -17.46
CA LYS A 104 4.86 -3.16 -18.86
C LYS A 104 3.44 -2.97 -19.32
N VAL A 105 3.19 -1.84 -19.98
CA VAL A 105 1.86 -1.48 -20.44
C VAL A 105 1.39 -2.48 -21.50
N LYS A 106 0.36 -3.28 -21.17
CA LYS A 106 -0.17 -4.35 -22.04
C LYS A 106 -1.12 -3.86 -23.17
N GLY A 107 -1.18 -2.56 -23.47
CA GLY A 107 -2.03 -2.00 -24.54
C GLY A 107 -1.80 -0.50 -24.78
N GLY A 108 -2.22 0.04 -25.92
CA GLY A 108 -1.99 1.47 -26.23
C GLY A 108 -2.78 2.43 -25.32
N PRO A 109 -2.43 3.73 -25.33
CA PRO A 109 -3.17 4.75 -24.57
C PRO A 109 -4.65 4.70 -24.95
N GLY A 110 -5.55 4.50 -23.98
CA GLY A 110 -6.99 4.38 -24.24
C GLY A 110 -7.42 3.05 -24.88
N GLY A 111 -6.72 1.94 -24.61
CA GLY A 111 -7.09 0.62 -25.11
C GLY A 111 -8.57 0.26 -24.84
N ALA A 112 -9.16 -0.56 -25.71
CA ALA A 112 -10.59 -0.89 -25.72
C ALA A 112 -11.16 -1.31 -24.33
N LYS A 113 -10.35 -1.93 -23.46
CA LYS A 113 -10.76 -2.27 -22.09
C LYS A 113 -10.95 -1.05 -21.18
N SER A 114 -10.04 -0.06 -21.21
CA SER A 114 -10.17 1.18 -20.43
C SER A 114 -11.32 2.04 -20.92
N GLN A 115 -11.49 2.16 -22.25
CA GLN A 115 -12.66 2.85 -22.83
C GLN A 115 -13.97 2.14 -22.52
N ASN A 116 -14.00 0.81 -22.55
CA ASN A 116 -15.18 0.03 -22.18
C ASN A 116 -15.48 0.14 -20.68
N ASN A 117 -14.47 0.15 -19.81
CA ASN A 117 -14.64 0.39 -18.37
C ASN A 117 -15.20 1.79 -18.11
N ALA A 118 -14.63 2.83 -18.72
CA ALA A 118 -15.15 4.20 -18.59
C ALA A 118 -16.60 4.34 -19.08
N LYS A 119 -16.97 3.65 -20.18
CA LYS A 119 -18.36 3.58 -20.66
C LYS A 119 -19.27 2.81 -19.70
N LYS A 120 -18.80 1.68 -19.16
CA LYS A 120 -19.53 0.88 -18.16
C LYS A 120 -19.76 1.69 -16.89
N VAL A 121 -18.76 2.42 -16.40
CA VAL A 121 -18.87 3.29 -15.21
C VAL A 121 -19.92 4.38 -15.43
N LYS A 122 -19.90 5.06 -16.58
CA LYS A 122 -20.93 6.08 -16.88
C LYS A 122 -22.33 5.46 -16.97
N ALA A 123 -22.46 4.27 -17.54
CA ALA A 123 -23.73 3.57 -17.62
C ALA A 123 -24.22 3.11 -16.24
N ASP A 124 -23.35 2.52 -15.41
CA ASP A 124 -23.69 2.05 -14.06
C ASP A 124 -24.02 3.22 -13.13
N ALA A 125 -23.27 4.33 -13.23
CA ALA A 125 -23.55 5.55 -12.49
C ALA A 125 -24.88 6.20 -12.90
N GLY A 126 -25.21 6.19 -14.19
CA GLY A 126 -26.49 6.70 -14.68
C GLY A 126 -27.68 5.80 -14.34
N ARG A 127 -27.49 4.48 -14.33
CA ARG A 127 -28.50 3.53 -13.83
C ARG A 127 -28.78 3.71 -12.35
N ALA A 128 -27.73 3.89 -11.54
CA ALA A 128 -27.86 4.17 -10.12
C ALA A 128 -28.64 5.47 -9.85
N ASP A 129 -28.44 6.50 -10.69
CA ASP A 129 -29.21 7.75 -10.61
C ASP A 129 -30.69 7.52 -10.96
N GLN A 130 -30.98 6.78 -12.04
CA GLN A 130 -32.36 6.44 -12.44
C GLN A 130 -33.08 5.61 -11.38
N GLU A 131 -32.43 4.60 -10.81
CA GLU A 131 -33.00 3.77 -9.74
C GLU A 131 -33.30 4.61 -8.49
N ALA A 132 -32.43 5.57 -8.14
CA ALA A 132 -32.67 6.49 -7.03
C ALA A 132 -33.85 7.43 -7.31
N GLU A 133 -33.97 7.95 -8.53
CA GLU A 133 -35.11 8.78 -8.96
C GLU A 133 -36.44 8.00 -8.89
N GLU A 134 -36.47 6.76 -9.42
CA GLU A 134 -37.65 5.89 -9.35
C GLU A 134 -38.02 5.53 -7.89
N GLU A 135 -37.03 5.31 -7.01
CA GLU A 135 -37.28 5.03 -5.60
C GLU A 135 -37.86 6.28 -4.89
N VAL A 136 -37.39 7.48 -5.23
CA VAL A 136 -37.94 8.74 -4.73
C VAL A 136 -39.34 9.00 -5.27
N GLU A 137 -39.61 8.73 -6.55
CA GLU A 137 -40.94 8.86 -7.17
C GLU A 137 -41.95 7.86 -6.59
N SER A 138 -41.55 6.61 -6.38
CA SER A 138 -42.39 5.60 -5.75
C SER A 138 -42.75 5.95 -4.30
N ARG A 139 -41.83 6.58 -3.55
CA ARG A 139 -42.09 7.13 -2.20
C ARG A 139 -42.94 8.41 -2.25
N ARG A 140 -42.86 9.19 -3.33
CA ARG A 140 -43.67 10.41 -3.59
C ARG A 140 -45.04 10.13 -4.20
N GLY A 141 -45.48 8.87 -4.22
CA GLY A 141 -46.85 8.46 -4.47
C GLY A 141 -47.88 8.98 -3.45
N ARG A 142 -47.73 10.19 -2.88
CA ARG A 142 -48.81 10.96 -2.25
C ARG A 142 -48.53 12.45 -1.95
N GLN A 143 -47.89 13.24 -2.82
CA GLN A 143 -48.19 14.69 -2.89
C GLN A 143 -47.52 15.38 -4.08
N ARG A 144 -48.35 15.99 -4.95
CA ARG A 144 -47.93 16.98 -5.94
C ARG A 144 -47.66 18.32 -5.23
N GLY A 145 -46.47 18.87 -5.40
CA GLY A 145 -46.10 20.21 -4.97
C GLY A 145 -44.78 20.62 -5.62
N ARG A 146 -44.85 21.66 -6.44
CA ARG A 146 -43.84 22.27 -7.31
C ARG A 146 -42.84 23.11 -6.50
N GLU A 147 -41.56 23.11 -6.88
CA GLU A 147 -40.72 24.31 -7.09
C GLU A 147 -39.31 23.91 -7.55
N THR A 148 -38.84 24.59 -8.59
CA THR A 148 -37.49 24.51 -9.16
C THR A 148 -36.74 25.75 -8.70
N ASP A 149 -35.63 25.58 -7.99
CA ASP A 149 -34.74 26.66 -7.57
C ASP A 149 -33.42 26.53 -8.34
N PRO A 150 -33.01 27.53 -9.14
CA PRO A 150 -31.75 27.51 -9.86
C PRO A 150 -30.76 28.42 -9.14
N ASP A 151 -30.03 27.90 -8.15
CA ASP A 151 -28.80 28.55 -7.70
C ASP A 151 -27.85 27.55 -7.06
N SER A 152 -26.81 27.19 -7.81
CA SER A 152 -25.57 26.65 -7.27
C SER A 152 -24.46 26.93 -8.28
N GLU A 153 -24.01 28.19 -8.32
CA GLU A 153 -22.65 28.49 -8.74
C GLU A 153 -21.68 27.86 -7.74
N GLN A 154 -21.36 26.58 -7.96
CA GLN A 154 -20.29 25.91 -7.26
C GLN A 154 -18.97 26.49 -7.78
N GLN A 155 -18.28 27.22 -6.91
CA GLN A 155 -16.86 27.52 -7.06
C GLN A 155 -16.10 26.22 -7.33
N GLU A 156 -15.59 26.07 -8.55
CA GLU A 156 -14.63 25.02 -8.88
C GLU A 156 -13.37 25.21 -8.02
N PRO A 157 -12.99 24.22 -7.18
CA PRO A 157 -11.67 24.21 -6.59
C PRO A 157 -10.64 23.96 -7.70
N LEU A 158 -9.76 24.93 -7.88
CA LEU A 158 -8.60 24.83 -8.76
C LEU A 158 -7.60 23.80 -8.20
N MET A 159 -7.16 22.89 -9.07
CA MET A 159 -5.94 22.05 -8.96
C MET A 159 -5.94 20.85 -7.99
N ASP A 160 -6.48 19.70 -8.43
CA ASP A 160 -6.07 18.36 -7.96
C ASP A 160 -5.62 17.42 -9.12
N GLY A 161 -5.46 17.97 -10.33
CA GLY A 161 -5.26 17.18 -11.55
C GLY A 161 -3.82 16.79 -11.91
N GLU A 162 -2.80 17.49 -11.40
CA GLU A 162 -1.44 17.33 -11.94
C GLU A 162 -0.71 16.04 -11.49
N VAL A 163 -1.20 15.33 -10.46
CA VAL A 163 -0.57 14.06 -10.02
C VAL A 163 -1.14 12.82 -10.73
N THR A 164 -2.19 12.97 -11.57
CA THR A 164 -2.80 11.82 -12.26
C THR A 164 -2.78 11.86 -13.80
N MET A 165 -2.15 12.86 -14.40
CA MET A 165 -1.83 12.88 -15.84
C MET A 165 -0.50 12.17 -16.16
N SER A 166 -0.47 10.85 -16.10
CA SER A 166 0.64 10.08 -16.73
C SER A 166 0.15 8.86 -17.50
N GLN A 167 -1.16 8.76 -17.77
CA GLN A 167 -1.70 7.68 -18.61
C GLN A 167 -1.65 8.00 -20.11
N GLU A 168 -1.49 9.27 -20.50
CA GLU A 168 -1.41 9.67 -21.89
C GLU A 168 0.04 9.59 -22.41
N GLY A 169 0.27 8.80 -23.47
CA GLY A 169 1.52 8.85 -24.24
C GLY A 169 2.46 7.64 -24.16
N ILE A 170 2.21 6.64 -23.31
CA ILE A 170 3.04 5.43 -23.29
C ILE A 170 2.51 4.41 -24.30
N ALA A 171 3.31 4.13 -25.33
CA ALA A 171 3.00 3.14 -26.35
C ALA A 171 2.84 1.73 -25.74
N PRO A 172 2.03 0.84 -26.36
CA PRO A 172 1.95 -0.55 -25.94
C PRO A 172 3.35 -1.17 -25.87
N GLY A 173 3.66 -1.87 -24.77
CA GLY A 173 4.99 -2.44 -24.51
C GLY A 173 5.97 -1.50 -23.80
N GLY A 174 5.61 -0.23 -23.58
CA GLY A 174 6.40 0.68 -22.77
C GLY A 174 6.51 0.22 -21.32
N ALA A 175 7.71 0.35 -20.74
CA ALA A 175 7.93 0.11 -19.33
C ALA A 175 7.25 1.22 -18.51
N ARG A 176 6.44 0.83 -17.52
CA ARG A 176 5.80 1.75 -16.59
C ARG A 176 5.76 1.12 -15.21
N ALA A 177 6.75 1.46 -14.39
CA ALA A 177 6.80 0.98 -13.02
C ALA A 177 5.70 1.63 -12.17
N TYR A 178 5.26 0.92 -11.15
CA TYR A 178 4.40 1.42 -10.10
C TYR A 178 5.04 1.17 -8.73
N ALA A 179 4.91 2.12 -7.82
CA ALA A 179 5.24 1.96 -6.41
C ALA A 179 3.96 1.77 -5.59
N HIS A 180 3.96 0.83 -4.64
CA HIS A 180 2.81 0.53 -3.78
C HIS A 180 2.54 1.63 -2.75
N ARG A 181 3.60 2.21 -2.17
CA ARG A 181 3.59 3.33 -1.19
C ARG A 181 2.87 3.09 0.14
N ASP A 182 2.22 1.94 0.35
CA ASP A 182 1.69 1.53 1.67
C ASP A 182 2.00 0.06 2.03
N ILE A 183 3.26 -0.37 1.88
CA ILE A 183 3.68 -1.71 2.34
C ILE A 183 3.80 -1.71 3.87
N LYS A 184 3.05 -2.61 4.52
CA LYS A 184 3.04 -2.84 5.97
C LYS A 184 2.51 -4.24 6.27
N PRO A 185 2.73 -4.80 7.48
CA PRO A 185 2.20 -6.11 7.85
C PRO A 185 0.68 -6.25 7.67
N GLY A 186 -0.08 -5.18 7.95
CA GLY A 186 -1.54 -5.17 7.79
C GLY A 186 -2.03 -5.28 6.34
N ASN A 187 -1.18 -4.98 5.36
CA ASN A 187 -1.50 -5.04 3.93
C ASN A 187 -0.93 -6.30 3.25
N ILE A 188 -0.45 -7.27 4.03
CA ILE A 188 0.04 -8.56 3.51
C ILE A 188 -0.81 -9.67 4.11
N MET A 189 -1.79 -10.15 3.33
CA MET A 189 -2.65 -11.27 3.71
C MET A 189 -1.91 -12.59 3.55
N ILE A 190 -2.33 -13.59 4.31
CA ILE A 190 -1.86 -14.97 4.15
C ILE A 190 -2.95 -15.78 3.48
N ASP A 191 -2.64 -16.38 2.33
CA ASP A 191 -3.57 -17.25 1.63
C ASP A 191 -3.94 -18.48 2.48
N ASP A 192 -5.06 -19.13 2.18
CA ASP A 192 -5.60 -20.24 2.97
C ASP A 192 -4.61 -21.42 3.08
N ASP A 193 -3.67 -21.56 2.12
CA ASP A 193 -2.56 -22.53 2.16
C ASP A 193 -1.55 -22.28 3.31
N GLY A 194 -1.52 -21.07 3.87
CA GLY A 194 -0.67 -20.67 4.98
C GLY A 194 0.77 -20.32 4.61
N VAL A 195 1.14 -20.38 3.33
CA VAL A 195 2.51 -20.16 2.84
C VAL A 195 2.60 -19.06 1.80
N GLN A 196 1.50 -18.75 1.08
CA GLN A 196 1.49 -17.73 0.06
C GLN A 196 1.09 -16.36 0.64
N PRO A 197 1.93 -15.33 0.50
CA PRO A 197 1.57 -13.97 0.85
C PRO A 197 0.79 -13.32 -0.30
N ILE A 198 -0.21 -12.52 0.04
CA ILE A 198 -1.00 -11.73 -0.90
C ILE A 198 -0.91 -10.27 -0.51
N LEU A 199 -0.25 -9.48 -1.35
CA LEU A 199 -0.18 -8.03 -1.20
C LEU A 199 -1.55 -7.41 -1.53
N MET A 200 -2.04 -6.57 -0.62
CA MET A 200 -3.34 -5.90 -0.75
C MET A 200 -3.25 -4.38 -0.53
N ASP A 201 -4.39 -3.72 -0.76
CA ASP A 201 -4.59 -2.27 -0.61
C ASP A 201 -3.79 -1.43 -1.63
N LEU A 202 -4.27 -1.45 -2.87
CA LEU A 202 -3.66 -0.75 -4.00
C LEU A 202 -4.14 0.72 -4.12
N GLY A 203 -4.76 1.27 -3.08
CA GLY A 203 -5.30 2.64 -3.08
C GLY A 203 -4.22 3.72 -3.19
N SER A 204 -3.01 3.43 -2.69
CA SER A 204 -1.87 4.36 -2.70
C SER A 204 -0.92 4.16 -3.88
N LEU A 205 -1.28 3.24 -4.80
CA LEU A 205 -0.45 2.88 -5.95
C LEU A 205 -0.21 4.09 -6.85
N ALA A 206 1.06 4.38 -7.14
CA ALA A 206 1.43 5.53 -7.95
C ALA A 206 2.46 5.17 -9.03
N PRO A 207 2.45 5.85 -10.19
CA PRO A 207 3.49 5.69 -11.20
C PRO A 207 4.89 6.00 -10.65
N SER A 208 5.88 5.29 -11.15
CA SER A 208 7.29 5.45 -10.77
C SER A 208 8.18 5.31 -12.02
N PRO A 209 9.29 6.06 -12.12
CA PRO A 209 9.71 7.14 -11.23
C PRO A 209 8.84 8.39 -11.36
N THR A 210 8.76 9.19 -10.29
CA THR A 210 8.13 10.53 -10.26
C THR A 210 9.20 11.61 -10.10
N PRO A 211 9.62 12.31 -11.17
CA PRO A 211 10.53 13.45 -11.08
C PRO A 211 9.83 14.64 -10.42
N ILE A 212 10.45 15.23 -9.39
CA ILE A 212 9.91 16.37 -8.66
C ILE A 212 10.40 17.66 -9.32
N THR A 213 9.66 18.16 -10.29
CA THR A 213 10.07 19.30 -11.13
C THR A 213 9.78 20.68 -10.53
N SER A 214 8.92 20.75 -9.51
CA SER A 214 8.50 22.01 -8.88
C SER A 214 8.26 21.85 -7.38
N ARG A 215 8.25 22.98 -6.66
CA ARG A 215 7.92 22.97 -5.22
C ARG A 215 6.46 22.61 -4.95
N SER A 216 5.54 23.01 -5.83
CA SER A 216 4.12 22.64 -5.72
C SER A 216 3.93 21.13 -5.85
N LEU A 217 4.61 20.50 -6.82
CA LEU A 217 4.58 19.05 -6.96
C LEU A 217 5.21 18.35 -5.75
N ALA A 218 6.30 18.90 -5.20
CA ALA A 218 6.92 18.37 -4.00
C ALA A 218 5.95 18.35 -2.80
N LEU A 219 5.24 19.47 -2.57
CA LEU A 219 4.20 19.56 -1.54
C LEU A 219 3.07 18.57 -1.79
N ALA A 220 2.55 18.51 -3.01
CA ALA A 220 1.48 17.58 -3.37
C ALA A 220 1.86 16.12 -3.12
N VAL A 221 3.07 15.69 -3.52
CA VAL A 221 3.55 14.32 -3.27
C VAL A 221 3.72 14.05 -1.77
N GLN A 222 4.20 15.03 -1.01
CA GLN A 222 4.36 14.92 0.44
C GLN A 222 3.00 14.79 1.15
N ASP A 223 2.01 15.60 0.76
CA ASP A 223 0.65 15.58 1.32
C ASP A 223 -0.06 14.27 0.96
N GLN A 224 0.07 13.81 -0.29
CA GLN A 224 -0.43 12.51 -0.72
C GLN A 224 0.20 11.36 0.08
N ALA A 225 1.51 11.40 0.34
CA ALA A 225 2.15 10.41 1.21
C ALA A 225 1.68 10.54 2.66
N ALA A 226 1.42 11.77 3.14
CA ALA A 226 0.88 12.04 4.47
C ALA A 226 -0.48 11.38 4.69
N GLU A 227 -1.33 11.43 3.67
CA GLU A 227 -2.69 10.88 3.68
C GLU A 227 -2.74 9.37 3.42
N HIS A 228 -1.93 8.86 2.48
CA HIS A 228 -2.09 7.51 1.94
C HIS A 228 -0.98 6.51 2.32
N SER A 229 0.11 6.95 2.93
CA SER A 229 1.16 6.04 3.44
C SER A 229 1.10 5.95 4.96
N THR A 230 1.32 4.76 5.50
CA THR A 230 1.33 4.52 6.95
C THR A 230 2.64 5.00 7.56
N MET A 231 2.57 6.02 8.42
CA MET A 231 3.72 6.80 8.90
C MET A 231 4.90 5.94 9.43
N PRO A 232 4.72 4.89 10.25
CA PRO A 232 5.81 3.99 10.69
C PRO A 232 6.60 3.26 9.59
N TYR A 233 5.99 3.08 8.41
CA TYR A 233 6.56 2.35 7.27
C TYR A 233 6.92 3.29 6.12
N ARG A 234 6.63 4.59 6.23
CA ARG A 234 6.87 5.59 5.19
C ARG A 234 8.38 5.86 5.04
N ALA A 235 8.84 5.94 3.80
CA ALA A 235 10.25 6.21 3.49
C ALA A 235 10.66 7.68 3.77
N PRO A 236 11.92 7.97 4.14
CA PRO A 236 12.39 9.31 4.47
C PRO A 236 12.13 10.36 3.39
N GLU A 237 12.32 9.99 2.13
CA GLU A 237 12.11 10.84 0.95
C GLU A 237 10.65 11.23 0.72
N LEU A 238 9.71 10.61 1.42
CA LEU A 238 8.29 10.97 1.44
C LEU A 238 7.90 11.86 2.63
N PHE A 239 8.80 12.09 3.59
CA PHE A 239 8.60 13.06 4.67
C PHE A 239 9.11 14.45 4.30
N ASP A 240 10.22 14.51 3.58
CA ASP A 240 10.84 15.75 3.07
C ASP A 240 11.09 15.61 1.56
N VAL A 241 10.06 15.90 0.77
CA VAL A 241 10.13 15.80 -0.69
C VAL A 241 10.83 17.04 -1.25
N LYS A 242 12.01 16.85 -1.85
CA LYS A 242 12.86 17.93 -2.37
C LYS A 242 12.62 18.20 -3.85
N THR A 243 12.52 19.47 -4.24
CA THR A 243 12.53 19.87 -5.65
C THR A 243 13.83 19.41 -6.32
N GLY A 244 13.73 18.81 -7.50
CA GLY A 244 14.84 18.24 -8.26
C GLY A 244 15.17 16.78 -7.90
N SER A 245 14.54 16.19 -6.88
CA SER A 245 14.67 14.76 -6.60
C SER A 245 13.79 13.92 -7.51
N THR A 246 13.95 12.60 -7.45
CA THR A 246 13.07 11.63 -8.09
C THR A 246 12.60 10.64 -7.04
N ILE A 247 11.28 10.48 -6.90
CA ILE A 247 10.70 9.45 -6.04
C ILE A 247 10.49 8.20 -6.90
N ASP A 248 11.18 7.12 -6.57
CA ASP A 248 11.13 5.88 -7.33
C ASP A 248 10.54 4.71 -6.52
N THR A 249 10.71 3.49 -7.00
CA THR A 249 10.21 2.27 -6.35
C THR A 249 10.97 1.89 -5.07
N LYS A 250 12.09 2.55 -4.75
CA LYS A 250 12.87 2.29 -3.53
C LYS A 250 12.13 2.69 -2.25
N VAL A 251 11.05 3.47 -2.36
CA VAL A 251 10.13 3.72 -1.24
C VAL A 251 9.53 2.41 -0.71
N ASP A 252 9.20 1.47 -1.60
CA ASP A 252 8.63 0.18 -1.20
C ASP A 252 9.68 -0.73 -0.55
N ILE A 253 10.95 -0.63 -0.98
CA ILE A 253 12.07 -1.39 -0.39
C ILE A 253 12.29 -0.99 1.07
N TRP A 254 12.21 0.31 1.38
CA TRP A 254 12.23 0.80 2.75
C TRP A 254 11.05 0.26 3.57
N SER A 255 9.82 0.44 3.07
CA SER A 255 8.61 -0.03 3.75
C SER A 255 8.61 -1.54 4.00
N LEU A 256 9.15 -2.30 3.05
CA LEU A 256 9.35 -3.73 3.17
C LEU A 256 10.42 -4.09 4.23
N GLY A 257 11.51 -3.33 4.32
CA GLY A 257 12.49 -3.44 5.41
C GLY A 257 11.87 -3.20 6.80
N CYS A 258 11.04 -2.16 6.94
CA CYS A 258 10.29 -1.90 8.16
C CYS A 258 9.33 -3.06 8.50
N THR A 259 8.67 -3.62 7.48
CA THR A 259 7.76 -4.76 7.62
C THR A 259 8.49 -6.01 8.12
N LEU A 260 9.65 -6.34 7.54
CA LEU A 260 10.47 -7.47 8.00
C LEU A 260 10.92 -7.29 9.44
N TYR A 261 11.41 -6.11 9.80
CA TYR A 261 11.77 -5.79 11.18
C TYR A 261 10.57 -5.98 12.12
N ALA A 262 9.39 -5.48 11.75
CA ALA A 262 8.18 -5.61 12.56
C ALA A 262 7.77 -7.08 12.77
N CYS A 263 7.94 -7.94 11.77
CA CYS A 263 7.71 -9.38 11.92
C CYS A 263 8.66 -10.06 12.91
N LEU A 264 9.89 -9.55 13.04
CA LEU A 264 10.94 -10.11 13.91
C LEU A 264 10.85 -9.58 15.35
N VAL A 265 10.49 -8.30 15.51
CA VAL A 265 10.59 -7.57 16.78
C VAL A 265 9.22 -7.20 17.35
N GLY A 266 8.16 -7.30 16.54
CA GLY A 266 6.77 -7.05 16.93
C GLY A 266 6.31 -5.61 16.76
N LYS A 267 7.21 -4.67 16.47
CA LYS A 267 6.92 -3.25 16.20
C LYS A 267 7.84 -2.73 15.10
N SER A 268 7.43 -1.69 14.38
CA SER A 268 8.31 -1.08 13.37
C SER A 268 9.59 -0.50 14.01
N PRO A 269 10.70 -0.40 13.25
CA PRO A 269 12.00 0.02 13.80
C PRO A 269 11.97 1.43 14.38
N PHE A 270 11.25 2.34 13.73
CA PHE A 270 11.20 3.76 14.12
C PHE A 270 10.18 4.03 15.21
N GLU A 271 9.09 3.26 15.30
CA GLU A 271 8.22 3.32 16.48
C GLU A 271 8.91 2.77 17.73
N MET A 272 9.73 1.73 17.59
CA MET A 272 10.53 1.22 18.70
C MET A 272 11.50 2.31 19.17
N ARG A 273 12.19 2.97 18.23
CA ARG A 273 13.15 4.03 18.56
C ARG A 273 12.48 5.27 19.15
N SER A 274 11.32 5.69 18.63
CA SER A 274 10.60 6.84 19.14
C SER A 274 10.17 6.62 20.59
N ASP A 275 9.68 5.42 20.91
CA ASP A 275 9.27 5.07 22.29
C ASP A 275 10.46 5.08 23.25
N GLU A 276 11.61 4.54 22.82
CA GLU A 276 12.83 4.51 23.64
C GLU A 276 13.40 5.90 23.94
N THR A 277 13.27 6.84 23.00
CA THR A 277 13.88 8.18 23.10
C THR A 277 12.92 9.25 23.59
N GLY A 278 11.61 8.98 23.54
CA GLY A 278 10.58 10.02 23.63
C GLY A 278 10.61 11.02 22.46
N GLY A 279 11.30 10.68 21.37
CA GLY A 279 11.45 11.54 20.20
C GLY A 279 10.30 11.41 19.19
N SER A 280 10.24 12.31 18.21
CA SER A 280 9.29 12.19 17.10
C SER A 280 9.72 11.09 16.13
N LEU A 281 8.79 10.22 15.75
CA LEU A 281 9.01 9.15 14.76
C LEU A 281 9.58 9.70 13.45
N SER A 282 9.09 10.85 12.97
CA SER A 282 9.60 11.48 11.75
C SER A 282 11.08 11.87 11.84
N ILE A 283 11.56 12.26 13.02
CA ILE A 283 12.97 12.59 13.25
C ILE A 283 13.82 11.31 13.21
N CYS A 284 13.34 10.22 13.83
CA CYS A 284 14.02 8.92 13.76
C CYS A 284 14.12 8.41 12.31
N VAL A 285 13.03 8.53 11.54
CA VAL A 285 13.00 8.13 10.12
C VAL A 285 13.98 8.96 9.29
N LEU A 286 13.91 10.29 9.36
CA LEU A 286 14.78 11.20 8.60
C LEU A 286 16.26 11.05 8.98
N GLY A 287 16.55 10.76 10.25
CA GLY A 287 17.90 10.50 10.74
C GLY A 287 18.41 9.08 10.49
N GLY A 288 17.53 8.15 10.07
CA GLY A 288 17.87 6.72 10.03
C GLY A 288 18.23 6.14 11.39
N ASP A 289 17.73 6.72 12.48
CA ASP A 289 18.00 6.25 13.85
C ASP A 289 17.08 5.08 14.17
N TRP A 290 17.62 3.87 14.09
CA TRP A 290 17.00 2.62 14.51
C TRP A 290 18.08 1.60 14.84
N ARG A 291 17.72 0.54 15.57
CA ARG A 291 18.60 -0.61 15.85
C ARG A 291 17.79 -1.80 16.35
N PHE A 292 18.38 -2.99 16.35
CA PHE A 292 17.74 -4.14 17.00
C PHE A 292 17.79 -4.00 18.54
N PRO A 293 16.85 -4.62 19.29
CA PRO A 293 16.74 -4.46 20.74
C PRO A 293 18.01 -4.85 21.54
N ASP A 294 18.76 -5.83 21.03
CA ASP A 294 20.00 -6.36 21.59
C ASP A 294 21.26 -5.55 21.21
N GLU A 295 21.11 -4.55 20.34
CA GLU A 295 22.18 -3.64 19.94
C GLU A 295 22.26 -2.41 20.87
N GLY A 296 23.49 -1.99 21.15
CA GLY A 296 23.81 -0.77 21.89
C GLY A 296 23.76 0.47 21.01
N ALA A 297 24.00 1.63 21.62
CA ALA A 297 24.20 2.87 20.86
C ALA A 297 25.37 2.68 19.87
N GLY A 298 25.10 2.84 18.58
CA GLY A 298 26.08 2.63 17.50
C GLY A 298 26.10 1.22 16.89
N GLY A 299 25.06 0.41 17.06
CA GLY A 299 24.87 -0.86 16.33
C GLY A 299 25.79 -2.01 16.75
N LYS A 300 26.57 -1.85 17.83
CA LYS A 300 27.37 -2.92 18.42
C LYS A 300 26.52 -3.71 19.41
N LYS A 301 26.59 -5.05 19.40
CA LYS A 301 25.98 -5.89 20.45
C LYS A 301 26.34 -5.33 21.82
N LYS A 302 25.35 -5.12 22.69
CA LYS A 302 25.60 -4.70 24.08
C LYS A 302 26.47 -5.77 24.75
N THR A 303 27.68 -5.42 25.17
CA THR A 303 28.45 -6.25 26.11
C THR A 303 27.88 -6.04 27.51
N THR A 304 26.75 -6.68 27.82
CA THR A 304 26.18 -6.64 29.17
C THR A 304 26.84 -7.70 30.06
N ASN A 305 27.74 -7.28 30.94
CA ASN A 305 28.19 -8.04 32.11
C ASN A 305 27.15 -8.00 33.26
N GLN A 306 25.84 -7.98 32.95
CA GLN A 306 24.78 -8.07 33.96
C GLN A 306 24.01 -9.39 33.81
N PRO A 307 23.93 -10.20 34.87
CA PRO A 307 23.14 -11.42 34.84
C PRO A 307 21.65 -11.05 34.90
N GLY A 308 20.94 -11.15 33.77
CA GLY A 308 19.47 -11.18 33.76
C GLY A 308 18.72 -10.41 32.65
N GLN A 309 19.37 -9.63 31.77
CA GLN A 309 18.65 -8.85 30.74
C GLN A 309 19.42 -8.67 29.42
N SER A 310 19.76 -9.79 28.79
CA SER A 310 19.99 -9.81 27.35
C SER A 310 19.41 -11.10 26.81
N GLU A 311 18.10 -11.10 26.57
CA GLU A 311 17.53 -12.12 25.71
C GLU A 311 18.23 -11.97 24.36
N ASP A 312 19.05 -12.95 24.00
CA ASP A 312 19.53 -13.09 22.63
C ASP A 312 18.27 -13.02 21.76
N SER A 313 18.18 -12.00 20.92
CA SER A 313 16.99 -11.82 20.09
C SER A 313 16.76 -13.05 19.21
N GLY A 314 17.78 -13.91 19.06
CA GLY A 314 17.68 -15.19 18.37
C GLY A 314 17.46 -15.02 16.87
N ILE A 315 17.64 -13.78 16.38
CA ILE A 315 17.49 -13.42 14.98
C ILE A 315 18.79 -13.76 14.26
N SER A 316 18.69 -14.46 13.13
CA SER A 316 19.82 -14.77 12.26
C SER A 316 20.46 -13.50 11.69
N GLU A 317 21.80 -13.46 11.67
CA GLU A 317 22.53 -12.27 11.20
C GLU A 317 22.29 -12.00 9.72
N SER A 318 22.08 -13.04 8.91
CA SER A 318 21.71 -12.93 7.50
C SER A 318 20.41 -12.15 7.32
N ILE A 319 19.40 -12.37 8.15
CA ILE A 319 18.13 -11.61 8.13
C ILE A 319 18.34 -10.17 8.61
N ARG A 320 19.13 -9.95 9.67
CA ARG A 320 19.46 -8.59 10.12
C ARG A 320 20.09 -7.77 9.00
N GLU A 321 20.98 -8.39 8.22
CA GLU A 321 21.62 -7.73 7.09
C GLU A 321 20.64 -7.36 5.98
N VAL A 322 19.62 -8.20 5.69
CA VAL A 322 18.54 -7.83 4.76
C VAL A 322 17.83 -6.56 5.24
N VAL A 323 17.45 -6.49 6.51
CA VAL A 323 16.80 -5.31 7.09
C VAL A 323 17.71 -4.08 6.95
N ARG A 324 19.00 -4.21 7.28
CA ARG A 324 19.97 -3.10 7.17
C ARG A 324 20.19 -2.61 5.74
N LYS A 325 20.14 -3.50 4.75
CA LYS A 325 20.20 -3.14 3.33
C LYS A 325 18.96 -2.39 2.87
N CYS A 326 17.78 -2.76 3.36
CA CYS A 326 16.54 -2.07 3.03
C CYS A 326 16.41 -0.69 3.71
N LEU A 327 16.89 -0.56 4.95
CA LEU A 327 16.73 0.65 5.78
C LEU A 327 17.90 1.64 5.65
N LYS A 328 18.32 1.91 4.42
CA LYS A 328 19.25 3.01 4.09
C LYS A 328 18.48 4.30 3.83
N VAL A 329 18.87 5.40 4.47
CA VAL A 329 18.16 6.68 4.33
C VAL A 329 18.18 7.13 2.87
N GLU A 330 19.34 7.07 2.24
CA GLU A 330 19.52 7.41 0.84
C GLU A 330 18.93 6.30 -0.07
N PRO A 331 17.92 6.60 -0.91
CA PRO A 331 17.24 5.59 -1.73
C PRO A 331 18.17 4.87 -2.71
N SER A 332 19.22 5.56 -3.19
CA SER A 332 20.21 4.99 -4.11
C SER A 332 21.10 3.91 -3.48
N GLU A 333 21.20 3.87 -2.14
CA GLU A 333 21.94 2.83 -1.41
C GLU A 333 21.11 1.57 -1.11
N ARG A 334 19.79 1.63 -1.33
CA ARG A 334 18.90 0.48 -1.17
C ARG A 334 19.01 -0.42 -2.41
N PRO A 335 18.92 -1.75 -2.27
CA PRO A 335 18.85 -2.63 -3.42
C PRO A 335 17.58 -2.34 -4.23
N ASP A 336 17.58 -2.64 -5.53
CA ASP A 336 16.31 -2.79 -6.25
C ASP A 336 15.61 -4.11 -5.89
N VAL A 337 14.39 -4.31 -6.39
CA VAL A 337 13.61 -5.51 -6.07
C VAL A 337 14.22 -6.79 -6.64
N ASP A 338 14.89 -6.72 -7.78
CA ASP A 338 15.54 -7.87 -8.40
C ASP A 338 16.78 -8.29 -7.58
N GLU A 339 17.60 -7.32 -7.16
CA GLU A 339 18.72 -7.53 -6.24
C GLU A 339 18.26 -8.07 -4.88
N LEU A 340 17.18 -7.52 -4.33
CA LEU A 340 16.63 -7.96 -3.04
C LEU A 340 16.14 -9.41 -3.11
N ILE A 341 15.50 -9.81 -4.20
CA ILE A 341 15.06 -11.20 -4.40
C ILE A 341 16.23 -12.18 -4.33
N GLU A 342 17.35 -11.87 -4.99
CA GLU A 342 18.52 -12.74 -4.99
C GLU A 342 19.17 -12.82 -3.61
N ILE A 343 19.26 -11.69 -2.89
CA ILE A 343 19.72 -11.68 -1.48
C ILE A 343 18.82 -12.60 -0.62
N VAL A 344 17.50 -12.43 -0.72
CA VAL A 344 16.54 -13.20 0.09
C VAL A 344 16.59 -14.69 -0.20
N LYS A 345 16.73 -15.09 -1.47
CA LYS A 345 16.91 -16.51 -1.83
C LYS A 345 18.15 -17.11 -1.19
N GLY A 346 19.28 -16.40 -1.24
CA GLY A 346 20.51 -16.84 -0.56
C GLY A 346 20.30 -17.04 0.94
N VAL A 347 19.60 -16.11 1.60
CA VAL A 347 19.27 -16.25 3.03
C VAL A 347 18.38 -17.47 3.30
N ILE A 348 17.37 -17.75 2.47
CA ILE A 348 16.49 -18.92 2.64
C ILE A 348 17.26 -20.24 2.52
N GLU A 349 18.25 -20.31 1.62
CA GLU A 349 19.11 -21.49 1.44
C GLU A 349 20.03 -21.73 2.63
N GLU A 350 20.49 -20.67 3.28
CA GLU A 350 21.35 -20.73 4.48
C GLU A 350 20.58 -21.09 5.76
N LEU A 351 19.29 -20.73 5.84
CA LEU A 351 18.49 -20.94 7.05
C LEU A 351 18.13 -22.43 7.26
N PRO A 352 18.26 -22.94 8.50
CA PRO A 352 17.82 -24.29 8.82
C PRO A 352 16.31 -24.44 8.60
N GLU A 353 15.85 -25.67 8.34
CA GLU A 353 14.41 -25.94 8.32
C GLU A 353 13.77 -25.58 9.66
N ASP A 354 12.60 -24.94 9.59
CA ASP A 354 11.85 -24.61 10.79
C ASP A 354 11.48 -25.90 11.53
N GLY A 355 11.68 -25.93 12.85
CA GLY A 355 11.30 -27.08 13.68
C GLY A 355 9.79 -27.36 13.61
N PRO A 356 9.34 -28.60 13.97
CA PRO A 356 7.91 -28.89 14.02
C PRO A 356 7.22 -27.93 15.01
N SER A 357 6.27 -27.16 14.49
CA SER A 357 5.48 -26.15 15.22
C SER A 357 4.52 -26.77 16.22
#